data_AF-A0A9P7D2R2-F1
#
_entry.id   AF-A0A9P7D2R2-F1
#
_cell.length_a   1.000
_cell.length_b   1.000
_cell.length_c   1.000
_cell.angle_alpha   90.00
_cell.angle_beta   90.00
_cell.angle_gamma   90.00
#
_symmetry.space_group_name_H-M   'P 1'
#
loop_
_entity.id
_entity.type
_entity.pdbx_description
1 polymer ?
#
loop_
_entity_poly.entity_id
_entity_poly.type
_entity_poly.pdbx_seq_one_letter_code
_entity_poly.pdbx_strand_id
1 'polypeptide(L)'
;MHSRSRSPTRNSSGRLPPRTSSPNRQRTHQESKRPAQDKPSFQNGAAPSGHHACALCLGRFAHNIHKCKSEFLWDNKTPTSCRRNPEGRLVNAQGLQLCYDWQRPNRCTSSSKDHVHECSGCGSTDHGAQKCPRGQEI
;
A
#
# COMPACT_ATOMS: atom_id res chain seq x y z
N MET A 1 33.82 -24.11 44.36
CA MET A 1 34.85 -23.27 45.02
C MET A 1 35.30 -22.20 44.04
N HIS A 2 35.45 -20.96 44.53
CA HIS A 2 35.86 -19.70 43.87
C HIS A 2 34.73 -18.99 43.06
N SER A 3 33.93 -18.07 43.63
CA SER A 3 34.19 -16.70 44.17
C SER A 3 34.30 -15.64 43.06
N ARG A 4 33.26 -14.77 42.88
CA ARG A 4 33.10 -13.39 43.41
C ARG A 4 33.97 -12.35 42.65
N SER A 5 33.48 -11.24 42.08
CA SER A 5 32.94 -10.01 42.71
C SER A 5 32.69 -8.95 41.61
N ARG A 6 31.51 -8.31 41.50
CA ARG A 6 31.08 -6.99 42.05
C ARG A 6 31.64 -5.71 41.35
N SER A 7 30.69 -4.89 40.86
CA SER A 7 30.68 -3.44 40.52
C SER A 7 31.26 -2.55 41.66
N PRO A 8 31.36 -1.18 41.63
CA PRO A 8 30.57 -0.12 40.94
C PRO A 8 31.45 1.07 40.42
N THR A 9 31.00 2.22 39.86
CA THR A 9 30.44 3.41 40.54
C THR A 9 29.98 4.52 39.58
N ARG A 10 29.04 5.29 40.13
CA ARG A 10 28.39 6.53 39.72
C ARG A 10 29.32 7.74 39.98
N ASN A 11 29.30 8.78 39.14
CA ASN A 11 29.57 10.13 39.65
C ASN A 11 28.72 11.19 38.93
N SER A 12 28.21 12.11 39.74
CA SER A 12 27.29 13.18 39.42
C SER A 12 27.97 14.52 39.72
N SER A 13 27.39 15.61 39.21
CA SER A 13 27.45 17.00 39.73
C SER A 13 28.34 17.97 38.97
N GLY A 14 27.75 19.10 38.56
CA GLY A 14 28.41 20.39 38.78
C GLY A 14 28.09 21.54 37.82
N ARG A 15 27.14 22.40 38.24
CA ARG A 15 27.17 23.88 38.19
C ARG A 15 26.91 24.62 36.85
N LEU A 16 25.79 25.34 36.83
CA LEU A 16 25.52 26.60 36.09
C LEU A 16 26.07 27.81 36.90
N PRO A 17 25.85 29.09 36.49
CA PRO A 17 26.36 29.91 35.36
C PRO A 17 27.05 31.21 35.92
N PRO A 18 27.30 32.38 35.23
CA PRO A 18 26.25 33.31 34.72
C PRO A 18 26.61 34.30 33.54
N ARG A 19 25.53 34.91 32.96
CA ARG A 19 25.32 36.34 32.52
C ARG A 19 26.27 36.99 31.46
N THR A 20 25.87 37.88 30.54
CA THR A 20 24.82 38.94 30.48
C THR A 20 24.57 39.48 29.05
N SER A 21 23.31 39.88 28.81
CA SER A 21 22.80 41.08 28.09
C SER A 21 23.02 41.30 26.58
N SER A 22 21.91 41.33 25.81
CA SER A 22 21.25 42.61 25.41
C SER A 22 19.99 42.41 24.53
N PRO A 23 19.09 43.42 24.44
CA PRO A 23 17.65 43.26 24.17
C PRO A 23 17.23 43.72 22.77
N ASN A 24 16.11 43.20 22.23
CA ASN A 24 15.07 44.08 21.66
C ASN A 24 13.78 43.35 21.23
N ARG A 25 12.68 44.09 21.41
CA ARG A 25 11.40 44.06 20.66
C ARG A 25 10.43 42.90 20.88
N GLN A 26 9.57 43.17 21.86
CA GLN A 26 8.11 42.96 21.84
C GLN A 26 7.52 42.70 20.45
N ARG A 27 6.81 41.57 20.30
CA ARG A 27 5.65 41.50 19.41
C ARG A 27 4.54 40.74 20.10
N THR A 28 3.51 41.50 20.44
CA THR A 28 2.20 41.08 20.91
C THR A 28 1.59 40.08 19.94
N HIS A 29 1.36 38.83 20.39
CA HIS A 29 0.37 37.96 19.76
C HIS A 29 -0.83 37.88 20.68
N GLN A 30 -1.86 38.60 20.24
CA GLN A 30 -3.21 38.55 20.78
C GLN A 30 -3.72 37.12 20.82
N GLU A 31 -4.25 36.80 21.99
CA GLU A 31 -5.28 35.82 22.21
C GLU A 31 -6.37 35.91 21.13
N SER A 32 -6.65 34.80 20.45
CA SER A 32 -7.85 34.64 19.64
C SER A 32 -8.44 33.27 19.91
N LYS A 33 -9.51 33.33 20.70
CA LYS A 33 -10.46 32.27 21.05
C LYS A 33 -10.79 31.43 19.81
N ARG A 34 -10.55 30.12 19.86
CA ARG A 34 -11.01 29.17 18.84
C ARG A 34 -12.49 28.87 19.12
N PRO A 35 -13.45 29.18 18.23
CA PRO A 35 -14.76 28.56 18.29
C PRO A 35 -14.61 27.12 17.80
N ALA A 36 -15.02 26.17 18.63
CA ALA A 36 -15.33 24.82 18.20
C ALA A 36 -16.58 24.88 17.35
N GLN A 37 -16.49 24.46 16.08
CA GLN A 37 -17.53 23.76 15.30
C GLN A 37 -17.14 23.81 13.82
N ASP A 38 -16.47 22.77 13.35
CA ASP A 38 -16.56 22.40 11.95
C ASP A 38 -16.89 20.90 11.92
N LYS A 39 -18.18 20.60 11.77
CA LYS A 39 -18.62 19.25 11.42
C LYS A 39 -18.23 19.08 9.95
N PRO A 40 -17.36 18.13 9.57
CA PRO A 40 -17.20 17.82 8.17
C PRO A 40 -18.55 17.31 7.65
N SER A 41 -19.17 18.11 6.79
CA SER A 41 -20.35 17.71 6.05
C SER A 41 -19.94 16.57 5.12
N PHE A 42 -20.51 15.39 5.32
CA PHE A 42 -20.35 14.27 4.42
C PHE A 42 -20.91 14.68 3.05
N GLN A 43 -20.03 14.95 2.10
CA GLN A 43 -20.41 15.15 0.71
C GLN A 43 -20.91 13.80 0.18
N ASN A 44 -22.23 13.64 0.10
CA ASN A 44 -22.88 12.59 -0.68
C ASN A 44 -22.60 12.87 -2.16
N GLY A 45 -21.58 12.20 -2.68
CA GLY A 45 -21.16 12.27 -4.07
C GLY A 45 -20.27 11.08 -4.43
N ALA A 46 -20.66 9.87 -4.02
CA ALA A 46 -20.01 8.66 -4.49
C ALA A 46 -20.47 8.41 -5.93
N ALA A 47 -19.68 8.85 -6.91
CA ALA A 47 -19.68 8.22 -8.23
C ALA A 47 -19.62 6.69 -8.04
N PRO A 48 -20.22 5.86 -8.91
CA PRO A 48 -20.05 4.42 -8.80
C PRO A 48 -18.56 4.14 -8.88
N SER A 49 -17.95 3.85 -7.72
CA SER A 49 -16.55 3.50 -7.61
C SER A 49 -16.38 2.19 -8.36
N GLY A 50 -16.08 2.26 -9.65
CA GLY A 50 -15.89 1.10 -10.49
C GLY A 50 -14.91 0.17 -9.80
N HIS A 51 -15.33 -1.06 -9.53
CA HIS A 51 -14.49 -2.02 -8.85
C HIS A 51 -13.24 -2.28 -9.70
N HIS A 52 -12.06 -2.25 -9.07
CA HIS A 52 -10.84 -2.66 -9.74
C HIS A 52 -10.97 -4.10 -10.23
N ALA A 53 -10.45 -4.38 -11.43
CA ALA A 53 -10.44 -5.74 -11.94
C ALA A 53 -9.59 -6.63 -11.02
N CYS A 54 -10.14 -7.79 -10.65
CA CYS A 54 -9.37 -8.83 -9.97
C CYS A 54 -8.32 -9.40 -10.92
N ALA A 55 -7.08 -9.53 -10.48
CA ALA A 55 -6.03 -10.09 -11.32
C ALA A 55 -6.21 -11.57 -11.68
N LEU A 56 -7.05 -12.33 -10.96
CA LEU A 56 -7.30 -13.74 -11.28
C LEU A 56 -8.51 -13.90 -12.20
N CYS A 57 -9.71 -13.54 -11.74
CA CYS A 57 -10.94 -13.73 -12.51
C CYS A 57 -11.26 -12.58 -13.47
N LEU A 58 -10.51 -11.48 -13.45
CA LEU A 58 -10.79 -10.24 -14.20
C LEU A 58 -12.18 -9.62 -13.95
N GLY A 59 -12.88 -10.09 -12.92
CA GLY A 59 -14.16 -9.54 -12.50
C GLY A 59 -14.01 -8.17 -11.86
N ARG A 60 -14.99 -7.31 -12.12
CA ARG A 60 -15.15 -5.97 -11.55
C ARG A 60 -16.37 -5.93 -10.63
N PHE A 61 -16.39 -6.83 -9.67
CA PHE A 61 -17.42 -6.94 -8.64
C PHE A 61 -16.78 -7.13 -7.26
N ALA A 62 -17.54 -6.81 -6.20
CA ALA A 62 -17.04 -6.88 -4.83
C ALA A 62 -16.69 -8.31 -4.42
N HIS A 63 -15.41 -8.58 -4.18
CA HIS A 63 -14.93 -9.80 -3.53
C HIS A 63 -13.52 -9.59 -2.97
N ASN A 64 -13.04 -10.53 -2.15
CA ASN A 64 -11.68 -10.48 -1.63
C ASN A 64 -10.66 -10.91 -2.71
N ILE A 65 -10.13 -9.94 -3.45
CA ILE A 65 -9.15 -10.15 -4.53
C ILE A 65 -7.89 -10.89 -4.03
N HIS A 66 -7.46 -10.63 -2.80
CA HIS A 66 -6.29 -11.28 -2.19
C HIS A 66 -6.51 -12.76 -1.90
N LYS A 67 -7.76 -13.17 -1.67
CA LYS A 67 -8.15 -14.56 -1.41
C LYS A 67 -8.83 -15.22 -2.60
N CYS A 68 -8.93 -14.54 -3.74
CA CYS A 68 -9.51 -15.11 -4.94
C CYS A 68 -8.72 -16.35 -5.37
N LYS A 69 -9.44 -17.44 -5.65
CA LYS A 69 -8.92 -18.74 -6.13
C LYS A 69 -9.74 -19.24 -7.32
N SER A 70 -10.35 -18.32 -8.06
CA SER A 70 -11.19 -18.68 -9.21
C SER A 70 -10.33 -19.40 -10.26
N GLU A 71 -10.84 -20.51 -10.76
CA GLU A 71 -10.26 -21.26 -11.88
C GLU A 71 -10.76 -20.73 -13.22
N PHE A 72 -11.82 -19.90 -13.19
CA PHE A 72 -12.44 -19.27 -14.35
C PHE A 72 -12.43 -17.74 -14.24
N LEU A 73 -12.57 -17.07 -15.37
CA LEU A 73 -12.83 -15.64 -15.45
C LEU A 73 -14.24 -15.31 -14.91
N TRP A 74 -14.57 -14.03 -14.89
CA TRP A 74 -15.86 -13.51 -14.43
C TRP A 74 -17.09 -14.09 -15.14
N ASP A 75 -16.89 -14.66 -16.33
CA ASP A 75 -17.92 -15.33 -17.14
C ASP A 75 -18.22 -16.77 -16.69
N ASN A 76 -17.44 -17.33 -15.76
CA ASN A 76 -17.48 -18.73 -15.31
C ASN A 76 -17.35 -19.76 -16.47
N LYS A 77 -16.76 -19.35 -17.60
CA LYS A 77 -16.61 -20.21 -18.79
C LYS A 77 -15.16 -20.27 -19.25
N THR A 78 -14.48 -19.13 -19.24
CA THR A 78 -13.10 -19.04 -19.72
C THR A 78 -12.14 -19.38 -18.58
N PRO A 79 -11.21 -20.34 -18.72
CA PRO A 79 -10.24 -20.64 -17.69
C PRO A 79 -9.30 -19.45 -17.41
N THR A 80 -8.85 -19.29 -16.17
CA THR A 80 -7.82 -18.29 -15.85
C THR A 80 -6.49 -18.66 -16.49
N SER A 81 -5.79 -17.68 -17.07
CA SER A 81 -4.44 -17.90 -17.63
C SER A 81 -3.34 -17.90 -16.57
N CYS A 82 -3.67 -17.47 -15.34
CA CYS A 82 -2.77 -17.40 -14.21
C CYS A 82 -3.37 -18.08 -12.97
N ARG A 83 -2.54 -18.37 -11.98
CA ARG A 83 -2.95 -18.89 -10.67
C ARG A 83 -2.17 -18.23 -9.54
N ARG A 84 -2.57 -18.49 -8.30
CA ARG A 84 -1.75 -18.18 -7.12
C ARG A 84 -0.90 -19.40 -6.72
N ASN A 85 0.37 -19.17 -6.41
CA ASN A 85 1.23 -20.17 -5.80
C ASN A 85 0.92 -20.30 -4.29
N PRO A 86 1.54 -21.27 -3.55
CA PRO A 86 1.34 -21.42 -2.11
C PRO A 86 1.71 -20.18 -1.28
N GLU A 87 2.61 -19.33 -1.78
CA GLU A 87 2.96 -18.04 -1.16
C GLU A 87 1.93 -16.93 -1.44
N GLY A 88 0.86 -17.24 -2.19
CA GLY A 88 -0.17 -16.30 -2.57
C GLY A 88 0.22 -15.34 -3.70
N ARG A 89 1.35 -15.55 -4.36
CA ARG A 89 1.82 -14.73 -5.50
C ARG A 89 1.18 -15.17 -6.80
N LEU A 90 0.92 -14.21 -7.68
CA LEU A 90 0.41 -14.49 -9.03
C LEU A 90 1.52 -15.11 -9.87
N VAL A 91 1.23 -16.23 -10.52
CA VAL A 91 2.12 -16.89 -11.47
C VAL A 91 1.39 -17.20 -12.76
N ASN A 92 2.08 -17.09 -13.89
CA ASN A 92 1.54 -17.49 -15.19
C ASN A 92 1.56 -19.03 -15.36
N ALA A 93 1.10 -19.51 -16.50
CA ALA A 93 1.06 -20.94 -16.82
C ALA A 93 2.45 -21.61 -16.78
N GLN A 94 3.51 -20.84 -17.09
CA GLN A 94 4.92 -21.26 -17.04
C GLN A 94 5.49 -21.26 -15.62
N GLY A 95 4.75 -20.77 -14.63
CA GLY A 95 5.19 -20.66 -13.24
C GLY A 95 6.02 -19.40 -12.94
N LEU A 96 6.15 -18.47 -13.88
CA LEU A 96 6.83 -17.20 -13.66
C LEU A 96 5.97 -16.26 -12.83
N GLN A 97 6.58 -15.57 -11.87
CA GLN A 97 5.89 -14.65 -10.99
C GLN A 97 5.50 -13.37 -11.73
N LEU A 98 4.20 -13.09 -11.76
CA LEU A 98 3.65 -11.86 -12.30
C LEU A 98 3.80 -10.72 -11.29
N CYS A 99 4.11 -9.53 -11.80
CA CYS A 99 4.09 -8.32 -11.01
C CYS A 99 2.66 -7.95 -10.59
N TYR A 100 2.42 -7.86 -9.28
CA TYR A 100 1.11 -7.49 -8.77
C TYR A 100 0.76 -6.03 -9.10
N ASP A 101 1.71 -5.11 -8.95
CA ASP A 101 1.49 -3.69 -9.24
C ASP A 101 1.27 -3.42 -10.73
N TRP A 102 1.80 -4.26 -11.62
CA TRP A 102 1.47 -4.23 -13.05
C TRP A 102 -0.02 -4.49 -13.31
N GLN A 103 -0.65 -5.38 -12.53
CA GLN A 103 -2.09 -5.70 -12.64
C GLN A 103 -3.00 -4.62 -12.08
N ARG A 104 -2.46 -3.70 -11.28
CA ARG A 104 -3.18 -2.58 -10.64
C ARG A 104 -3.26 -1.38 -11.60
N PRO A 105 -4.11 -0.38 -11.27
CA PRO A 105 -4.19 0.84 -12.09
C PRO A 105 -2.86 1.60 -12.16
N ASN A 106 -2.10 1.62 -11.05
CA ASN A 106 -0.89 2.40 -10.89
C ASN A 106 0.37 1.66 -11.37
N ARG A 107 0.31 1.06 -12.58
CA ARG A 107 1.38 0.34 -13.31
C ARG A 107 2.77 0.36 -12.64
N CYS A 108 3.33 -0.81 -12.38
CA CYS A 108 4.72 -0.93 -11.93
C CYS A 108 5.70 -0.31 -12.93
N THR A 109 6.67 0.48 -12.43
CA THR A 109 7.76 1.08 -13.21
C THR A 109 9.11 0.39 -13.02
N SER A 110 9.18 -0.61 -12.14
CA SER A 110 10.41 -1.36 -11.89
C SER A 110 10.82 -2.15 -13.13
N SER A 111 12.12 -2.19 -13.41
CA SER A 111 12.72 -3.05 -14.43
C SER A 111 13.38 -4.29 -13.83
N SER A 112 12.98 -4.69 -12.61
CA SER A 112 13.54 -5.87 -11.96
C SER A 112 13.24 -7.15 -12.77
N LYS A 113 14.15 -8.12 -12.71
CA LYS A 113 13.97 -9.46 -13.28
C LYS A 113 13.26 -10.42 -12.32
N ASP A 114 12.91 -9.97 -11.11
CA ASP A 114 12.24 -10.80 -10.09
C ASP A 114 10.76 -11.07 -10.41
N HIS A 115 10.18 -10.30 -11.33
CA HIS A 115 8.79 -10.42 -11.74
C HIS A 115 8.62 -10.03 -13.20
N VAL A 116 7.56 -10.54 -13.82
CA VAL A 116 7.23 -10.21 -15.22
C VAL A 116 6.05 -9.24 -15.30
N HIS A 117 6.14 -8.31 -16.24
CA HIS A 117 5.07 -7.38 -16.61
C HIS A 117 4.21 -7.99 -17.72
N GLU A 118 3.36 -8.91 -17.31
CA GLU A 118 2.45 -9.64 -18.20
C GLU A 118 1.04 -9.60 -17.62
N CYS A 119 0.02 -9.38 -18.47
CA CYS A 119 -1.38 -9.42 -18.08
C CYS A 119 -1.76 -10.82 -17.64
N SER A 120 -2.27 -10.92 -16.43
CA SER A 120 -2.72 -12.19 -15.85
C SER A 120 -3.91 -12.84 -16.60
N GLY A 121 -4.67 -12.05 -17.35
CA GLY A 121 -5.87 -12.52 -18.07
C GLY A 121 -5.65 -12.98 -19.52
N CYS A 122 -4.64 -12.44 -20.19
CA CYS A 122 -4.42 -12.68 -21.63
C CYS A 122 -2.95 -12.89 -22.01
N GLY A 123 -2.00 -12.72 -21.09
CA GLY A 123 -0.57 -12.88 -21.37
C GLY A 123 0.08 -11.70 -22.09
N SER A 124 -0.62 -10.58 -22.32
CA SER A 124 -0.05 -9.42 -23.01
C SER A 124 0.89 -8.62 -22.09
N THR A 125 2.00 -8.10 -22.62
CA THR A 125 2.93 -7.24 -21.89
C THR A 125 2.64 -5.74 -22.03
N ASP A 126 1.66 -5.37 -22.87
CA ASP A 126 1.23 -3.98 -23.09
C ASP A 126 0.41 -3.43 -21.91
N HIS A 127 -0.35 -4.29 -21.24
CA HIS A 127 -1.22 -3.92 -20.13
C HIS A 127 -1.24 -4.97 -19.03
N GLY A 128 -1.76 -4.59 -17.87
CA GLY A 128 -2.16 -5.49 -16.80
C GLY A 128 -3.69 -5.59 -16.68
N ALA A 129 -4.17 -6.43 -15.75
CA ALA A 129 -5.56 -6.82 -15.57
C ALA A 129 -6.60 -5.69 -15.65
N GLN A 130 -6.29 -4.49 -15.11
CA GLN A 130 -7.23 -3.36 -15.16
C GLN A 130 -7.71 -2.97 -16.56
N LYS A 131 -6.86 -3.11 -17.59
CA LYS A 131 -7.19 -2.72 -18.98
C LYS A 131 -7.32 -3.93 -19.89
N CYS A 132 -7.47 -5.13 -19.32
CA CYS A 132 -7.56 -6.34 -20.11
C CYS A 132 -8.92 -6.38 -20.86
N PRO A 133 -8.93 -6.62 -22.18
CA PRO A 133 -10.17 -6.72 -22.96
C PRO A 133 -11.01 -7.96 -22.60
N ARG A 134 -10.41 -8.96 -21.92
CA ARG A 134 -11.14 -10.10 -21.36
C ARG A 134 -11.77 -9.80 -20.00
N GLY A 135 -11.49 -8.62 -19.44
CA GLY A 135 -12.08 -8.21 -18.17
C GLY A 135 -13.55 -7.87 -18.29
N GLN A 136 -14.23 -7.89 -17.16
CA GLN A 136 -15.62 -7.48 -17.11
C GLN A 136 -15.74 -6.00 -17.47
N GLU A 137 -16.64 -5.66 -18.38
CA GLU A 137 -17.00 -4.28 -18.68
C GLU A 137 -17.88 -3.72 -17.55
N ILE A 138 -17.74 -2.42 -17.25
CA ILE A 138 -18.52 -1.68 -16.24
C ILE A 138 -19.32 -0.59 -16.90
#